data_AF-A0A9E3VYI7-F1
#
_entry.id   AF-A0A9E3VYI7-F1
#
_cell.length_a   1.000
_cell.length_b   1.000
_cell.length_c   1.000
_cell.angle_alpha   90.00
_cell.angle_beta   90.00
_cell.angle_gamma   90.00
#
_symmetry.space_group_name_H-M   'P 1'
#
loop_
_entity.id
_entity.type
_entity.pdbx_description
1 polymer ?
#
loop_
_entity_poly.entity_id
_entity_poly.type
_entity_poly.pdbx_seq_one_letter_code
_entity_poly.pdbx_strand_id
1 'polypeptide(L)' 'MTLVEPVSIPQEAVRDPDDLKILAAAVGGTATHIVSGDNDLLTLGTFEAIRILTAGEFLEVIRSESE' A
#
# COMPACT_ATOMS: atom_id res chain seq x y z
N MET A 1 -3.33 19.85 0.34
CA MET A 1 -2.21 18.88 0.32
C MET A 1 -1.71 18.77 1.74
N THR A 2 -1.85 17.61 2.37
CA THR A 2 -1.39 17.37 3.75
C THR A 2 -0.14 16.52 3.66
N LEU A 3 0.94 16.95 4.30
CA LEU A 3 2.13 16.12 4.46
C LEU A 3 1.86 15.10 5.57
N VAL A 4 2.20 13.85 5.32
CA VAL A 4 2.10 12.77 6.31
C VAL A 4 3.50 12.33 6.70
N GLU A 5 3.70 11.99 7.97
CA GLU A 5 4.96 11.43 8.44
C GLU A 5 4.93 9.90 8.28
N PRO A 6 5.95 9.29 7.66
CA PRO A 6 6.04 7.84 7.56
C PRO A 6 6.27 7.20 8.93
N VAL A 7 5.63 6.06 9.16
CA VAL A 7 5.81 5.28 10.40
C VAL A 7 7.09 4.45 10.34
N SER A 8 7.77 4.28 11.48
CA SER A 8 8.90 3.34 11.57
C SER A 8 8.41 1.90 11.49
N ILE A 9 8.74 1.22 10.39
CA ILE A 9 8.51 -0.20 10.18
C ILE A 9 9.88 -0.92 10.29
N PRO A 10 9.97 -2.06 10.99
CA PRO A 10 11.19 -2.88 11.00
C PRO A 10 11.55 -3.33 9.59
N GLN A 11 12.82 -3.25 9.21
CA GLN A 11 13.25 -3.63 7.86
C GLN A 11 13.01 -5.12 7.57
N GLU A 12 12.96 -5.95 8.60
CA GLU A 12 12.68 -7.38 8.52
C GLU A 12 11.23 -7.70 8.15
N ALA A 13 10.32 -6.71 8.22
CA ALA A 13 8.91 -6.87 7.87
C ALA A 13 8.68 -6.95 6.35
N VAL A 14 9.67 -6.58 5.54
CA VAL A 14 9.58 -6.54 4.08
C VAL A 14 10.79 -7.26 3.49
N ARG A 15 10.61 -7.87 2.33
CA ARG A 15 11.69 -8.58 1.63
C ARG A 15 12.66 -7.61 0.95
N ASP A 16 12.11 -6.56 0.33
CA ASP A 16 12.88 -5.49 -0.29
C ASP A 16 12.89 -4.25 0.61
N PRO A 17 14.07 -3.74 1.03
CA PRO A 17 14.17 -2.49 1.77
C PRO A 17 13.58 -1.28 1.04
N ASP A 18 13.52 -1.30 -0.30
CA ASP A 18 12.98 -0.19 -1.08
C ASP A 18 11.46 -0.02 -0.91
N ASP A 19 10.74 -1.10 -0.59
CA ASP A 19 9.29 -1.09 -0.35
C ASP A 19 8.92 -0.47 0.99
N LEU A 20 9.86 -0.46 1.95
CA LEU A 20 9.64 0.05 3.29
C LEU A 20 9.09 1.48 3.29
N LYS A 21 9.63 2.35 2.42
CA LYS A 21 9.19 3.76 2.34
C LYS A 21 7.75 3.89 1.86
N ILE A 22 7.29 2.99 1.00
CA ILE A 22 5.92 2.98 0.46
C ILE A 22 4.96 2.52 1.54
N LEU A 23 5.28 1.41 2.21
CA LEU A 23 4.48 0.88 3.32
C LEU A 23 4.42 1.85 4.50
N ALA A 24 5.57 2.43 4.89
CA ALA A 24 5.67 3.39 5.98
C ALA A 24 4.83 4.64 5.73
N ALA A 25 4.85 5.17 4.50
CA ALA A 25 4.02 6.30 4.11
C ALA A 25 2.53 5.95 4.07
N ALA A 26 2.18 4.76 3.58
CA ALA A 26 0.80 4.30 3.55
C ALA A 26 0.22 4.14 4.95
N VAL A 27 0.97 3.54 5.87
CA VAL A 27 0.56 3.39 7.28
C VAL A 27 0.48 4.75 7.97
N GLY A 28 1.50 5.60 7.84
CA GLY A 28 1.51 6.94 8.44
C GLY A 28 0.43 7.87 7.89
N GLY A 29 0.06 7.69 6.63
CA GLY A 29 -1.04 8.38 5.97
C GLY A 29 -2.41 7.74 6.15
N THR A 30 -2.53 6.65 6.92
CA THR A 30 -3.78 5.89 7.11
C THR A 30 -4.45 5.46 5.79
N ALA A 31 -3.64 5.11 4.80
CA ALA A 31 -4.13 4.68 3.50
C ALA A 31 -4.92 3.37 3.61
N THR A 32 -5.97 3.23 2.81
CA THR A 32 -6.76 2.00 2.72
C THR A 32 -6.25 1.06 1.63
N HIS A 33 -5.58 1.62 0.61
CA HIS A 33 -5.08 0.89 -0.55
C HIS A 33 -3.71 1.41 -0.98
N ILE A 34 -2.85 0.52 -1.46
CA ILE A 34 -1.65 0.82 -2.24
C ILE A 34 -1.89 0.30 -3.65
N VAL A 35 -1.72 1.17 -4.63
CA VAL A 35 -1.84 0.80 -6.05
C VAL A 35 -0.45 0.75 -6.64
N SER A 36 -0.01 -0.43 -7.07
CA SER A 36 1.33 -0.64 -7.60
C SER A 36 1.34 -1.63 -8.77
N GLY A 37 2.36 -1.51 -9.61
CA GLY A 37 2.73 -2.54 -10.60
C GLY A 37 3.94 -3.38 -10.17
N ASP A 38 4.49 -3.11 -8.99
CA ASP A 38 5.62 -3.83 -8.44
C ASP A 38 5.19 -5.20 -7.89
N ASN A 39 5.84 -6.27 -8.37
CA ASN A 39 5.48 -7.63 -7.98
C ASN A 39 5.84 -7.95 -6.52
N ASP A 40 6.90 -7.37 -5.97
CA ASP A 40 7.29 -7.62 -4.58
C ASP A 40 6.26 -7.01 -3.61
N LEU A 41 5.77 -5.79 -3.89
CA LEU A 41 4.62 -5.22 -3.18
C LEU A 41 3.33 -6.04 -3.38
N LEU A 42 3.03 -6.41 -4.62
CA LEU A 42 1.79 -7.14 -4.93
C LEU A 42 1.76 -8.53 -4.28
N THR A 43 2.92 -9.18 -4.10
CA THR A 43 2.98 -10.50 -3.43
C THR A 43 2.67 -10.43 -1.94
N LEU A 44 2.78 -9.27 -1.30
CA LEU A 44 2.31 -9.08 0.08
C LEU A 44 0.78 -9.20 0.16
N GLY A 45 0.07 -8.73 -0.88
CA GLY A 45 -1.40 -8.72 -1.01
C GLY A 45 -2.12 -7.80 -0.03
N THR A 46 -1.78 -7.86 1.26
CA THR A 46 -2.24 -6.96 2.30
C THR A 46 -1.13 -6.76 3.31
N PHE A 47 -0.89 -5.50 3.68
CA PHE A 47 0.04 -5.15 4.75
C PHE A 47 -0.75 -4.44 5.85
N GLU A 48 -0.74 -4.99 7.07
CA GLU A 48 -1.62 -4.56 8.16
C GLU A 48 -3.10 -4.62 7.74
N ALA A 49 -3.72 -3.48 7.44
CA ALA A 49 -5.09 -3.36 6.94
C ALA A 49 -5.15 -2.72 5.54
N ILE A 50 -4.00 -2.51 4.90
CA ILE A 50 -3.86 -1.80 3.64
C ILE A 50 -3.81 -2.83 2.51
N ARG A 51 -4.81 -2.81 1.61
CA ARG A 51 -4.85 -3.72 0.46
C ARG A 51 -3.89 -3.24 -0.61
N ILE A 52 -3.05 -4.16 -1.12
CA ILE A 52 -2.10 -3.85 -2.19
C ILE A 52 -2.65 -4.45 -3.48
N LEU A 53 -2.94 -3.59 -4.45
CA LEU A 53 -3.68 -3.94 -5.64
C LEU A 53 -2.97 -3.42 -6.88
N THR A 54 -3.20 -4.09 -8.01
CA THR A 54 -2.89 -3.51 -9.32
C THR A 54 -3.82 -2.34 -9.62
N ALA A 55 -3.40 -1.48 -10.55
CA ALA A 55 -4.27 -0.40 -11.03
C ALA A 55 -5.59 -0.93 -11.61
N GLY A 56 -5.56 -2.08 -12.30
CA GLY A 56 -6.76 -2.72 -12.82
C GLY A 56 -7.72 -3.15 -11.72
N GLU A 57 -7.22 -3.85 -10.69
CA GLU A 57 -8.05 -4.28 -9.56
C GLU A 57 -8.62 -3.10 -8.77
N PHE A 58 -7.85 -2.03 -8.59
CA PHE A 58 -8.33 -0.84 -7.88
C PHE A 58 -9.46 -0.12 -8.63
N LEU A 59 -9.41 -0.08 -9.97
CA LEU A 59 -10.51 0.46 -10.77
C LEU A 59 -11.82 -0.32 -10.58
N GLU A 60 -11.74 -1.64 -10.42
CA GLU A 60 -12.91 -2.49 -10.14
C GLU A 60 -13.51 -2.18 -8.76
N VAL A 61 -12.66 -1.93 -7.75
CA VAL A 61 -13.07 -1.53 -6.39
C VAL A 61 -13.85 -0.21 -6.45
N ILE A 62 -13.29 0.82 -7.10
CA ILE A 62 -13.95 2.13 -7.20
C ILE A 62 -15.27 2.04 -7.96
N ARG A 63 -15.33 1.23 -9.01
CA ARG A 63 -16.58 1.04 -9.76
C ARG A 63 -17.67 0.39 -8.91
N SER A 64 -17.31 -0.54 -8.04
CA SER A 64 -18.25 -1.26 -7.17
C SER A 64 -18.76 -0.42 -5.99
N GLU A 65 -18.02 0.60 -5.55
CA GLU A 65 -18.44 1.52 -4.48
C GLU A 65 -19.44 2.60 -4.95
N SER A 66 -19.69 2.69 -6.26
CA SER A 66 -20.60 3.68 -6.87
C SER A 66 -22.04 3.17 -7.05
N GLU A 67 -22.39 1.99 -6.50
CA GLU A 67 -23.72 1.36 -6.56
C GLU A 67 -24.53 1.50 -5.26
#